data_AF-A0A7W5EDK0-F1
#
_entry.id   AF-A0A7W5EDK0-F1
#
_cell.length_a   1.000
_cell.length_b   1.000
_cell.length_c   1.000
_cell.angle_alpha   90.00
_cell.angle_beta   90.00
_cell.angle_gamma   90.00
#
_symmetry.space_group_name_H-M   'P 1'
#
loop_
_entity.id
_entity.type
_entity.pdbx_description
1 polymer ?
#
loop_
_entity_poly.entity_id
_entity_poly.type
_entity_poly.pdbx_seq_one_letter_code
_entity_poly.pdbx_strand_id
1 'polypeptide(L)'
;MPNRLTTTAGKVLAHLAGSVPAGLRQSLRTHLRSSLPATLAGLLAGCATLTESTEQYVMVQTVLDHQQVAGIGCVLSNDTGRWFVTSPGRVRIRKSTQPLTVDCRLDDVVAYDQIGPKQNSSRWGNILLTAGTGQFVDRQTGAGFDYPGTLTVLLKRVAPAKPPTVPAPPPAAAPPPPPSAPQPPGGSAIY
;
A
#
# COMPACT_ATOMS: atom_id res chain seq x y z
N MET A 1 7.84 83.66 -49.75
CA MET A 1 8.98 83.40 -48.86
C MET A 1 8.55 82.44 -47.76
N PRO A 2 9.12 81.23 -47.72
CA PRO A 2 9.54 80.66 -46.44
C PRO A 2 10.94 80.04 -46.52
N ASN A 3 11.73 80.27 -45.48
CA ASN A 3 13.14 79.93 -45.38
C ASN A 3 13.32 78.42 -45.16
N ARG A 4 14.05 77.74 -46.05
CA ARG A 4 14.48 76.33 -45.89
C ARG A 4 15.82 76.30 -45.15
N LEU A 5 15.85 75.82 -43.91
CA LEU A 5 17.11 75.44 -43.27
C LEU A 5 17.46 73.98 -43.60
N THR A 6 18.29 73.86 -44.62
CA THR A 6 19.54 73.08 -44.71
C THR A 6 19.72 71.82 -43.83
N THR A 7 19.78 70.69 -44.56
CA THR A 7 20.51 69.46 -44.26
C THR A 7 21.97 69.72 -43.88
N THR A 8 22.40 69.20 -42.72
CA THR A 8 23.82 69.07 -42.38
C THR A 8 24.08 67.85 -41.49
N ALA A 9 23.50 66.69 -41.81
CA ALA A 9 23.76 65.42 -41.12
C ALA A 9 24.97 64.64 -41.70
N GLY A 10 25.85 65.30 -42.46
CA GLY A 10 26.87 64.64 -43.29
C GLY A 10 28.33 64.86 -42.90
N LYS A 11 28.65 65.53 -41.78
CA LYS A 11 30.03 66.00 -41.55
C LYS A 11 30.56 65.88 -40.12
N VAL A 12 30.34 64.75 -39.45
CA VAL A 12 31.23 64.30 -38.34
C VAL A 12 31.31 62.78 -38.33
N LEU A 13 31.57 62.16 -39.50
CA LEU A 13 31.87 60.72 -39.61
C LEU A 13 33.36 60.44 -39.88
N ALA A 14 34.22 61.43 -39.68
CA ALA A 14 35.65 61.32 -39.97
C ALA A 14 36.46 62.00 -38.87
N HIS A 15 36.64 61.32 -37.74
CA HIS A 15 37.83 61.30 -36.89
C HIS A 15 37.52 60.35 -35.73
N LEU A 16 38.49 59.55 -35.31
CA LEU A 16 38.37 58.36 -34.43
C LEU A 16 38.03 57.05 -35.15
N ALA A 17 38.44 56.90 -36.42
CA ALA A 17 38.91 55.62 -36.92
C ALA A 17 40.38 55.46 -36.48
N GLY A 18 40.59 54.98 -35.26
CA GLY A 18 41.90 54.74 -34.67
C GLY A 18 41.90 53.43 -33.90
N SER A 19 42.34 52.36 -34.59
CA SER A 19 42.85 51.09 -34.03
C SER A 19 42.06 50.45 -32.89
N VAL A 20 40.98 49.73 -33.22
CA VAL A 20 40.55 48.60 -32.40
C VAL A 20 41.16 47.32 -33.01
N PRO A 21 42.01 46.57 -32.30
CA PRO A 21 42.61 45.35 -32.84
C PRO A 21 41.52 44.34 -33.21
N ALA A 22 41.71 43.65 -34.34
CA ALA A 22 40.75 42.71 -34.92
C ALA A 22 40.31 41.57 -33.95
N GLY A 23 41.05 41.33 -32.86
CA GLY A 23 40.72 40.34 -31.84
C GLY A 23 39.52 40.69 -30.94
N LEU A 24 39.17 41.98 -30.76
CA LEU A 24 38.17 42.35 -29.76
C LEU A 24 36.71 42.27 -30.26
N ARG A 25 36.48 42.40 -31.58
CA ARG A 25 35.13 42.25 -32.18
C ARG A 25 34.72 40.79 -32.37
N GLN A 26 35.68 39.87 -32.46
CA GLN A 26 35.39 38.43 -32.52
C GLN A 26 35.01 37.87 -31.15
N SER A 27 35.65 38.33 -30.06
CA SER A 27 35.36 37.81 -28.73
C SER A 27 33.88 38.01 -28.33
N LEU A 28 33.29 39.19 -28.57
CA LEU A 28 31.92 39.48 -28.14
C LEU A 28 30.83 38.75 -28.95
N ARG A 29 31.06 38.46 -30.24
CA ARG A 29 30.14 37.64 -31.06
C ARG A 29 30.22 36.15 -30.73
N THR A 30 31.36 35.70 -30.24
CA THR A 30 31.57 34.30 -29.85
C THR A 30 30.91 34.01 -28.50
N HIS A 31 30.88 34.98 -27.57
CA HIS A 31 30.23 34.78 -26.27
C HIS A 31 28.69 34.78 -26.31
N LEU A 32 28.05 35.48 -27.26
CA LEU A 32 26.58 35.44 -27.39
C LEU A 32 26.02 34.18 -28.08
N ARG A 33 26.86 33.40 -28.79
CA ARG A 33 26.46 32.12 -29.40
C ARG A 33 26.85 30.90 -28.57
N SER A 34 27.76 31.07 -27.61
CA SER A 34 28.37 29.97 -26.85
C SER A 34 27.80 29.79 -25.44
N SER A 35 26.77 30.55 -25.06
CA SER A 35 26.09 30.41 -23.76
C SER A 35 24.75 29.66 -23.86
N LEU A 36 24.56 28.82 -24.88
CA LEU A 36 23.31 28.06 -25.05
C LEU A 36 23.39 26.52 -24.88
N PRO A 37 24.53 25.80 -24.94
CA PRO A 37 24.49 24.37 -24.66
C PRO A 37 24.99 23.98 -23.26
N ALA A 38 25.56 24.89 -22.47
CA ALA A 38 26.15 24.53 -21.17
C ALA A 38 25.13 24.48 -20.02
N THR A 39 24.03 25.21 -20.10
CA THR A 39 22.96 25.19 -19.08
C THR A 39 22.03 23.98 -19.19
N LEU A 40 22.04 23.27 -20.33
CA LEU A 40 21.20 22.08 -20.55
C LEU A 40 21.84 20.78 -20.01
N ALA A 41 23.17 20.74 -19.87
CA ALA A 41 23.89 19.53 -19.45
C ALA A 41 23.88 19.29 -17.92
N GLY A 42 23.53 20.30 -17.11
CA GLY A 42 23.44 20.15 -15.64
C GLY A 42 22.18 19.45 -15.13
N LEU A 43 21.20 19.20 -16.00
CA LEU A 43 19.88 18.68 -15.62
C LEU A 43 19.80 17.13 -15.54
N LEU A 44 20.87 16.41 -15.89
CA LEU A 44 20.86 14.94 -15.92
C LEU A 44 21.57 14.27 -14.74
N ALA A 45 22.05 15.02 -13.74
CA ALA A 45 22.70 14.44 -12.54
C ALA A 45 21.71 13.97 -11.46
N GLY A 46 20.44 13.76 -11.80
CA GLY A 46 19.47 13.10 -10.94
C GLY A 46 19.39 11.62 -11.27
N CYS A 47 19.96 10.75 -10.42
CA CYS A 47 19.63 9.32 -10.42
C CYS A 47 18.19 9.15 -9.92
N ALA A 48 17.20 9.58 -10.71
CA ALA A 48 15.80 9.27 -10.44
C ALA A 48 15.58 7.83 -10.88
N THR A 49 15.47 6.91 -9.92
CA THR A 49 15.02 5.54 -10.17
C THR A 49 13.59 5.62 -10.69
N LEU A 50 13.42 5.67 -12.02
CA LEU A 50 12.12 5.80 -12.70
C LEU A 50 11.18 4.60 -12.49
N THR A 51 11.68 3.52 -11.89
CA THR A 51 10.90 2.31 -11.62
C THR A 51 10.54 2.27 -10.15
N GLU A 52 9.30 2.66 -9.85
CA GLU A 52 8.70 2.46 -8.53
C GLU A 52 8.61 0.96 -8.26
N SER A 53 9.05 0.52 -7.07
CA SER A 53 9.00 -0.90 -6.71
C SER A 53 7.55 -1.34 -6.56
N THR A 54 7.19 -2.45 -7.20
CA THR A 54 5.90 -3.13 -7.00
C THR A 54 5.88 -3.96 -5.71
N GLU A 55 7.03 -4.11 -5.04
CA GLU A 55 7.17 -4.80 -3.76
C GLU A 55 7.37 -3.77 -2.64
N GLN A 56 6.82 -4.06 -1.45
CA GLN A 56 7.05 -3.28 -0.23
C GLN A 56 7.19 -4.19 0.98
N TYR A 57 7.89 -3.71 2.00
CA TYR A 57 7.94 -4.38 3.31
C TYR A 57 6.86 -3.80 4.22
N VAL A 58 6.13 -4.67 4.89
CA VAL A 58 5.10 -4.31 5.87
C VAL A 58 5.42 -4.98 7.20
N MET A 59 5.39 -4.19 8.28
CA MET A 59 5.50 -4.66 9.65
C MET A 59 4.11 -5.01 10.18
N VAL A 60 3.92 -6.20 10.72
CA VAL A 60 2.68 -6.64 11.35
C VAL A 60 2.89 -6.70 12.85
N GLN A 61 2.02 -6.03 13.59
CA GLN A 61 1.98 -6.03 15.05
C GLN A 61 0.56 -6.35 15.49
N THR A 62 0.42 -7.19 16.51
CA THR A 62 -0.88 -7.58 17.04
C THR A 62 -1.05 -7.06 18.46
N VAL A 63 -2.25 -6.55 18.75
CA VAL A 63 -2.61 -6.00 20.05
C VAL A 63 -3.88 -6.67 20.54
N LEU A 64 -3.87 -7.17 21.77
CA LEU A 64 -5.01 -7.70 22.49
C LEU A 64 -5.15 -6.92 23.80
N ASP A 65 -6.34 -6.41 24.11
CA ASP A 65 -6.61 -5.70 25.37
C ASP A 65 -5.60 -4.58 25.68
N HIS A 66 -5.21 -3.79 24.66
CA HIS A 66 -4.20 -2.72 24.72
C HIS A 66 -2.76 -3.16 25.02
N GLN A 67 -2.46 -4.46 24.91
CA GLN A 67 -1.11 -5.01 25.06
C GLN A 67 -0.66 -5.68 23.77
N GLN A 68 0.60 -5.48 23.39
CA GLN A 68 1.17 -6.17 22.24
C GLN A 68 1.36 -7.65 22.56
N VAL A 69 0.89 -8.51 21.66
CA VAL A 69 1.01 -9.97 21.77
C VAL A 69 1.86 -10.46 20.61
N ALA A 70 2.78 -11.38 20.89
CA ALA A 70 3.65 -12.01 19.90
C ALA A 70 3.25 -13.46 19.63
N GLY A 71 3.78 -14.05 18.56
CA GLY A 71 3.55 -15.45 18.20
C GLY A 71 2.25 -15.70 17.42
N ILE A 72 1.55 -14.66 16.98
CA ILE A 72 0.29 -14.82 16.25
C ILE A 72 0.59 -15.04 14.76
N GLY A 73 0.06 -16.13 14.21
CA GLY A 73 0.15 -16.40 12.78
C GLY A 73 -0.83 -15.53 11.99
N CYS A 74 -0.33 -14.80 11.01
CA CYS A 74 -1.12 -13.93 10.15
C CYS A 74 -0.96 -14.30 8.67
N VAL A 75 -2.07 -14.30 7.94
CA VAL A 75 -2.14 -14.44 6.49
C VAL A 75 -2.53 -13.09 5.91
N LEU A 76 -1.63 -12.52 5.10
CA LEU A 76 -1.87 -11.30 4.35
C LEU A 76 -2.20 -11.71 2.92
N SER A 77 -3.23 -11.11 2.32
CA SER A 77 -3.64 -11.46 0.97
C SER A 77 -4.26 -10.31 0.20
N ASN A 78 -4.01 -10.29 -1.09
CA ASN A 78 -4.71 -9.47 -2.07
C ASN A 78 -4.87 -10.29 -3.38
N ASP A 79 -5.28 -9.64 -4.46
CA ASP A 79 -5.42 -10.24 -5.79
C ASP A 79 -4.09 -10.71 -6.42
N THR A 80 -2.94 -10.22 -5.94
CA THR A 80 -1.62 -10.58 -6.48
C THR A 80 -0.96 -11.75 -5.73
N GLY A 81 -1.39 -12.07 -4.51
CA GLY A 81 -0.76 -13.13 -3.74
C GLY A 81 -1.23 -13.27 -2.30
N ARG A 82 -0.58 -14.22 -1.61
CA ARG A 82 -0.77 -14.51 -0.20
C ARG A 82 0.59 -14.66 0.48
N TRP A 83 0.72 -14.10 1.68
CA TRP A 83 1.95 -14.08 2.45
C TRP A 83 1.67 -14.44 3.90
N PHE A 84 2.62 -15.15 4.52
CA PHE A 84 2.51 -15.62 5.89
C PHE A 84 3.55 -14.91 6.75
N VAL A 85 3.15 -14.48 7.94
CA VAL A 85 4.04 -13.83 8.90
C VAL A 85 3.59 -14.13 10.31
N THR A 86 4.54 -14.33 11.22
CA THR A 86 4.28 -14.41 12.65
C THR A 86 4.53 -13.03 13.26
N SER A 87 3.54 -12.48 13.98
CA SER A 87 3.69 -11.18 14.62
C SER A 87 4.54 -11.25 15.90
N PRO A 88 5.25 -10.17 16.28
CA PRO A 88 5.60 -9.06 15.43
C PRO A 88 6.61 -9.49 14.35
N GLY A 89 6.37 -9.08 13.09
CA GLY A 89 7.20 -9.54 11.98
C GLY A 89 7.09 -8.67 10.73
N ARG A 90 8.15 -8.66 9.92
CA ARG A 90 8.15 -8.00 8.60
C ARG A 90 8.02 -9.01 7.49
N VAL A 91 7.18 -8.70 6.51
CA VAL A 91 6.99 -9.51 5.32
C VAL A 91 7.05 -8.63 4.07
N ARG A 92 7.64 -9.16 3.00
CA ARG A 92 7.68 -8.51 1.70
C ARG A 92 6.44 -8.92 0.92
N ILE A 93 5.65 -7.94 0.50
CA ILE A 93 4.40 -8.15 -0.23
C ILE A 93 4.38 -7.35 -1.53
N ARG A 94 3.63 -7.87 -2.51
CA ARG A 94 3.36 -7.17 -3.75
C ARG A 94 2.22 -6.18 -3.54
N LYS A 95 2.46 -4.93 -3.95
CA LYS A 95 1.50 -3.82 -3.96
C LYS A 95 0.34 -4.14 -4.90
N SER A 96 -0.85 -3.63 -4.59
CA SER A 96 -2.03 -3.75 -5.46
C SER A 96 -2.96 -2.55 -5.30
N THR A 97 -3.84 -2.38 -6.30
CA THR A 97 -4.99 -1.48 -6.25
C THR A 97 -6.13 -2.02 -5.39
N GLN A 98 -6.11 -3.30 -5.04
CA GLN A 98 -7.12 -3.95 -4.19
C GLN A 98 -6.77 -3.87 -2.69
N PRO A 99 -7.75 -4.00 -1.78
CA PRO A 99 -7.51 -4.06 -0.35
C PRO A 99 -6.60 -5.23 0.05
N LEU A 100 -5.72 -4.99 1.03
CA LEU A 100 -4.95 -6.03 1.70
C LEU A 100 -5.80 -6.63 2.82
N THR A 101 -6.18 -7.89 2.67
CA THR A 101 -6.85 -8.65 3.72
C THR A 101 -5.82 -9.20 4.69
N VAL A 102 -6.09 -9.08 5.99
CA VAL A 102 -5.25 -9.58 7.08
C VAL A 102 -6.10 -10.50 7.96
N ASP A 103 -5.80 -11.79 7.98
CA ASP A 103 -6.44 -12.78 8.88
C ASP A 103 -5.36 -13.31 9.84
N CYS A 104 -5.48 -12.98 11.12
CA CYS A 104 -4.57 -13.42 12.18
C CYS A 104 -5.30 -14.36 13.13
N ARG A 105 -4.68 -15.49 13.47
CA ARG A 105 -5.25 -16.47 14.41
C ARG A 105 -4.18 -17.11 15.29
N LEU A 106 -4.54 -17.31 16.55
CA LEU A 106 -3.84 -18.18 17.49
C LEU A 106 -4.85 -18.64 18.55
N ASP A 107 -5.04 -19.95 18.68
CA ASP A 107 -5.98 -20.56 19.64
C ASP A 107 -7.38 -19.94 19.60
N ASP A 108 -7.82 -19.31 20.69
CA ASP A 108 -9.12 -18.63 20.83
C ASP A 108 -9.09 -17.16 20.40
N VAL A 109 -7.97 -16.69 19.85
CA VAL A 109 -7.77 -15.28 19.49
C VAL A 109 -7.72 -15.12 17.97
N VAL A 110 -8.55 -14.21 17.45
CA VAL A 110 -8.65 -13.94 16.01
C VAL A 110 -8.65 -12.44 15.70
N ALA A 111 -8.22 -12.08 14.50
CA ALA A 111 -8.45 -10.77 13.90
C ALA A 111 -8.66 -10.92 12.39
N TYR A 112 -9.58 -10.12 11.86
CA TYR A 112 -9.81 -10.00 10.44
C TYR A 112 -9.98 -8.52 10.09
N ASP A 113 -9.18 -8.02 9.16
CA ASP A 113 -9.25 -6.64 8.70
C ASP A 113 -8.96 -6.52 7.20
N GLN A 114 -9.46 -5.46 6.58
CA GLN A 114 -9.20 -5.12 5.19
C GLN A 114 -8.68 -3.69 5.08
N ILE A 115 -7.42 -3.57 4.68
CA ILE A 115 -6.72 -2.30 4.62
C ILE A 115 -6.66 -1.83 3.17
N GLY A 116 -7.34 -0.72 2.89
CA GLY A 116 -7.33 -0.10 1.56
C GLY A 116 -5.95 0.45 1.18
N PRO A 117 -5.52 0.31 -0.09
CA PRO A 117 -4.27 0.91 -0.55
C PRO A 117 -4.37 2.43 -0.63
N LYS A 118 -3.27 3.12 -0.34
CA LYS A 118 -3.14 4.58 -0.43
C LYS A 118 -2.39 4.97 -1.69
N GLN A 119 -2.88 5.98 -2.39
CA GLN A 119 -2.21 6.53 -3.56
C GLN A 119 -0.92 7.24 -3.15
N ASN A 120 0.20 6.87 -3.76
CA ASN A 120 1.49 7.50 -3.51
C ASN A 120 1.76 8.66 -4.48
N SER A 121 2.60 9.60 -4.04
CA SER A 121 2.94 10.80 -4.82
C SER A 121 3.82 10.48 -6.03
N SER A 122 4.56 9.36 -5.99
CA SER A 122 5.37 8.85 -7.10
C SER A 122 4.55 8.62 -8.38
N ARG A 123 3.27 8.25 -8.23
CA ARG A 123 2.34 8.12 -9.36
C ARG A 123 2.25 9.40 -10.20
N TRP A 124 2.37 10.59 -9.60
CA TRP A 124 2.35 11.86 -10.34
C TRP A 124 3.66 12.15 -11.09
N GLY A 125 4.80 11.70 -10.56
CA GLY A 125 6.09 11.81 -11.23
C GLY A 125 6.14 11.04 -12.54
N ASN A 126 5.65 9.80 -12.53
CA ASN A 126 5.57 8.97 -13.73
C ASN A 126 4.56 9.50 -14.76
N ILE A 127 3.42 10.04 -14.33
CA ILE A 127 2.44 10.68 -15.25
C ILE A 127 3.08 11.80 -16.05
N LEU A 128 3.76 12.71 -15.36
CA LEU A 128 4.36 13.90 -15.96
C LEU A 128 5.52 13.52 -16.89
N LEU A 129 6.32 12.53 -16.50
CA LEU A 129 7.50 12.12 -17.27
C LEU A 129 7.15 11.23 -18.48
N THR A 130 6.09 10.43 -18.40
CA THR A 130 5.65 9.52 -19.49
C THR A 130 4.58 10.15 -20.40
N ALA A 131 4.32 11.45 -20.27
CA ALA A 131 3.26 12.15 -21.00
C ALA A 131 1.89 11.44 -20.92
N GLY A 132 1.54 10.93 -19.74
CA GLY A 132 0.26 10.27 -19.47
C GLY A 132 0.15 8.81 -19.90
N THR A 133 1.12 8.25 -20.64
CA THR A 133 1.09 6.83 -21.03
C THR A 133 1.36 5.87 -19.86
N GLY A 134 2.12 6.30 -18.85
CA GLY A 134 2.42 5.52 -17.64
C GLY A 134 1.20 5.20 -16.77
N GLN A 135 0.09 5.94 -16.91
CA GLN A 135 -1.14 5.68 -16.15
C GLN A 135 -1.76 4.32 -16.43
N PHE A 136 -1.63 3.81 -17.65
CA PHE A 136 -2.21 2.52 -18.02
C PHE A 136 -1.39 1.36 -17.44
N VAL A 137 -0.07 1.48 -17.44
CA VAL A 137 0.86 0.46 -16.93
C VAL A 137 0.91 0.46 -15.39
N ASP A 138 0.88 1.63 -14.76
CA ASP A 138 0.89 1.76 -13.29
C ASP A 138 -0.41 1.23 -12.65
N ARG A 139 -1.54 1.33 -13.36
CA ARG A 139 -2.81 0.71 -12.93
C ARG A 139 -2.78 -0.80 -12.97
N GLN A 140 -2.00 -1.39 -13.89
CA GLN A 140 -1.89 -2.84 -14.03
C GLN A 140 -0.91 -3.46 -13.04
N THR A 141 0.11 -2.72 -12.61
CA THR A 141 1.18 -3.25 -11.74
C THR A 141 1.01 -2.94 -10.26
N GLY A 142 0.14 -2.00 -9.89
CA GLY A 142 -0.06 -1.57 -8.50
C GLY A 142 1.08 -0.71 -7.94
N ALA A 143 2.08 -0.34 -8.75
CA ALA A 143 3.26 0.39 -8.31
C ALA A 143 2.94 1.76 -7.68
N GLY A 144 1.86 2.41 -8.13
CA GLY A 144 1.40 3.71 -7.62
C GLY A 144 0.57 3.68 -6.34
N PHE A 145 0.55 2.56 -5.62
CA PHE A 145 -0.28 2.33 -4.44
C PHE A 145 0.54 1.68 -3.32
N ASP A 146 0.47 2.24 -2.12
CA ASP A 146 1.17 1.70 -0.95
C ASP A 146 0.18 1.27 0.13
N TYR A 147 0.53 0.20 0.86
CA TYR A 147 -0.18 -0.15 2.09
C TYR A 147 0.54 0.55 3.27
N PRO A 148 -0.10 0.71 4.44
CA PRO A 148 0.60 1.25 5.60
C PRO A 148 1.83 0.40 5.95
N GLY A 149 2.98 1.04 6.17
CA GLY A 149 4.24 0.32 6.48
C GLY A 149 4.20 -0.46 7.81
N THR A 150 3.28 -0.10 8.70
CA THR A 150 3.00 -0.80 9.95
C THR A 150 1.50 -1.07 10.06
N LEU A 151 1.14 -2.33 10.23
CA LEU A 151 -0.22 -2.81 10.47
C LEU A 151 -0.35 -3.15 11.95
N THR A 152 -1.18 -2.38 12.65
CA THR A 152 -1.57 -2.69 14.03
C THR A 152 -2.90 -3.42 13.99
N VAL A 153 -2.85 -4.74 14.18
CA VAL A 153 -4.00 -5.63 14.09
C VAL A 153 -4.59 -5.83 15.49
N LEU A 154 -5.86 -5.47 15.65
CA LEU A 154 -6.58 -5.63 16.91
C LEU A 154 -7.20 -7.02 17.01
N LEU A 155 -6.70 -7.80 17.95
CA LEU A 155 -7.15 -9.14 18.26
C LEU A 155 -8.43 -9.12 19.10
N LYS A 156 -9.26 -10.15 18.92
CA LYS A 156 -10.46 -10.42 19.71
C LYS A 156 -10.46 -11.87 20.15
N ARG A 157 -10.85 -12.13 21.40
CA ARG A 157 -11.14 -13.48 21.88
C ARG A 157 -12.47 -13.96 21.33
N VAL A 158 -12.49 -15.18 20.81
CA VAL A 158 -13.67 -15.92 20.43
C VAL A 158 -13.91 -16.93 21.54
N ALA A 159 -15.04 -16.83 22.23
CA ALA A 159 -15.39 -17.83 23.23
C ALA A 159 -15.38 -19.22 22.57
N PRO A 160 -14.85 -20.26 23.25
CA PRO A 160 -14.94 -21.62 22.73
C PRO A 160 -16.40 -21.92 22.42
N ALA A 161 -16.67 -22.41 21.21
CA ALA A 161 -18.02 -22.79 20.81
C ALA A 161 -18.56 -23.75 21.87
N LYS A 162 -19.62 -23.34 22.60
CA LYS A 162 -20.31 -24.24 23.54
C LYS A 162 -20.63 -25.51 22.75
N PRO A 163 -20.19 -26.71 23.19
CA PRO A 163 -20.56 -27.94 22.51
C PRO A 163 -22.07 -27.95 22.33
N PRO A 164 -22.59 -28.34 21.15
CA PRO A 164 -24.03 -28.46 20.98
C PRO A 164 -24.55 -29.28 22.15
N THR A 165 -25.47 -28.71 22.91
CA THR A 165 -26.10 -29.42 24.03
C THR A 165 -26.88 -30.54 23.39
N VAL A 166 -26.26 -31.72 23.30
CA VAL A 166 -26.97 -32.95 22.98
C VAL A 166 -28.03 -33.09 24.07
N PRO A 167 -29.34 -33.06 23.74
CA PRO A 167 -30.36 -33.34 24.73
C PRO A 167 -30.00 -34.68 25.37
N ALA A 168 -29.92 -34.72 26.70
CA ALA A 168 -29.66 -35.97 27.40
C ALA A 168 -30.63 -37.04 26.86
N PRO A 169 -30.16 -38.25 26.52
CA PRO A 169 -31.07 -39.31 26.12
C PRO A 169 -32.13 -39.45 27.21
N PRO A 170 -33.43 -39.58 26.86
CA PRO A 170 -34.48 -39.72 27.84
C PRO A 170 -34.11 -40.86 28.80
N PRO A 171 -34.35 -40.70 30.12
CA PRO A 171 -34.00 -41.73 31.09
C PRO A 171 -34.61 -43.05 30.62
N ALA A 172 -33.77 -44.09 30.52
CA ALA A 172 -34.21 -45.41 30.12
C ALA A 172 -35.42 -45.79 30.98
N ALA A 173 -36.52 -46.15 30.32
CA ALA A 173 -37.73 -46.60 30.99
C ALA A 173 -37.35 -47.69 32.02
N ALA A 174 -37.84 -47.53 33.25
CA ALA A 174 -37.61 -48.50 34.31
C ALA A 174 -37.97 -49.92 33.81
N PRO A 175 -37.20 -50.96 34.17
CA PRO A 175 -37.54 -52.33 33.79
C PRO A 175 -38.96 -52.67 34.28
N PRO A 176 -39.74 -53.43 33.50
CA PRO A 176 -41.09 -53.82 33.89
C PRO A 176 -41.05 -54.53 35.25
N PRO A 177 -42.07 -54.35 36.11
CA PRO A 177 -42.11 -55.03 37.41
C PRO A 177 -42.03 -56.55 37.20
N PRO A 178 -41.35 -57.29 38.10
CA PRO A 178 -41.26 -58.73 38.00
C PRO A 178 -42.65 -59.36 38.04
N PRO A 179 -42.85 -60.51 37.34
CA PRO A 179 -44.14 -61.19 37.33
C PRO A 179 -44.56 -61.54 38.76
N SER A 180 -45.79 -61.20 39.10
CA SER A 180 -46.37 -61.48 40.42
C SER A 180 -46.33 -62.99 40.70
N ALA A 181 -45.87 -63.36 41.90
CA ALA A 181 -45.82 -64.76 42.32
C ALA A 181 -47.22 -65.39 42.33
N PRO A 182 -47.34 -66.71 42.10
CA PRO A 182 -48.63 -67.40 42.15
C PRO A 182 -49.28 -67.26 43.54
N GLN A 183 -50.53 -66.79 43.59
CA GLN A 183 -51.31 -66.81 44.83
C GLN A 183 -51.60 -68.27 45.23
N PRO A 184 -51.44 -68.63 46.52
CA PRO A 184 -51.75 -69.97 46.99
C PRO A 184 -53.27 -70.25 46.86
N PRO A 185 -53.67 -71.51 46.61
CA PRO A 185 -55.07 -71.86 46.50
C PRO A 185 -55.82 -71.55 47.80
N GLY A 186 -56.94 -70.85 47.66
CA GLY A 186 -57.79 -70.42 48.77
C GLY A 186 -58.25 -71.60 49.62
N GLY A 187 -57.75 -71.66 50.85
CA GLY A 187 -58.27 -72.56 51.88
C GLY A 187 -59.72 -72.17 52.20
N SER A 188 -60.66 -73.04 51.83
CA SER A 188 -62.04 -72.93 52.32
C SER A 188 -62.07 -73.40 53.76
N ALA A 189 -62.22 -72.45 54.68
CA ALA A 189 -62.65 -72.75 56.04
C ALA A 189 -64.13 -73.12 55.99
N ILE A 190 -64.46 -74.38 56.26
CA ILE A 190 -65.80 -74.79 56.70
C ILE A 190 -65.63 -75.78 57.85
N TYR A 191 -66.43 -75.52 58.88
CA TYR A 191 -66.63 -76.17 60.18
C TYR A 191 -66.70 -77.71 60.13
#